data_AF-A0A367LZM3-F1
#
_entry.id   AF-A0A367LZM3-F1
#
_cell.length_a   1.000
_cell.length_b   1.000
_cell.length_c   1.000
_cell.angle_alpha   90.00
_cell.angle_beta   90.00
_cell.angle_gamma   90.00
#
_symmetry.space_group_name_H-M   'P 1'
#
loop_
_entity.id
_entity.type
_entity.pdbx_description
1 polymer ?
#
loop_
_entity_poly.entity_id
_entity_poly.type
_entity_poly.pdbx_seq_one_letter_code
_entity_poly.pdbx_strand_id
1 'polypeptide(L)' 'DLGVQALASHPLKTDKRGIGDLNVAVTFGGVTFRPGEFVYADNNGIIVSPQALKMPE' A
#
# COMPACT_ATOMS: atom_id res chain seq x y z
N ASP A 1 -1.48 -5.35 -17.46
CA ASP A 1 -1.59 -6.26 -16.31
C ASP A 1 -1.17 -5.50 -15.05
N LEU A 2 -1.83 -5.70 -13.90
CA LEU A 2 -1.65 -4.87 -12.69
C LEU A 2 -1.73 -5.74 -11.42
N GLY A 3 -0.75 -5.58 -10.52
CA GLY A 3 -0.78 -6.21 -9.19
C GLY A 3 -1.74 -5.50 -8.25
N VAL A 4 -2.59 -6.28 -7.55
CA VAL A 4 -3.57 -5.77 -6.57
C VAL A 4 -3.50 -6.61 -5.29
N GLN A 5 -3.37 -5.95 -4.14
CA GLN A 5 -3.42 -6.58 -2.81
C GLN A 5 -4.57 -5.96 -2.01
N ALA A 6 -5.44 -6.80 -1.46
CA ALA A 6 -6.59 -6.38 -0.65
C ALA A 6 -6.95 -7.46 0.37
N LEU A 7 -7.64 -7.06 1.45
CA LEU A 7 -8.08 -8.01 2.48
C LEU A 7 -9.21 -8.93 1.99
N ALA A 8 -10.18 -8.37 1.27
CA ALA A 8 -11.35 -9.10 0.77
C ALA A 8 -12.05 -8.29 -0.33
N SER A 9 -13.00 -8.93 -1.02
CA SER A 9 -13.94 -8.27 -1.93
C SER A 9 -15.20 -7.82 -1.21
N HIS A 10 -15.82 -6.74 -1.70
CA HIS A 10 -17.14 -6.30 -1.26
C HIS A 10 -17.91 -5.73 -2.45
N PRO A 11 -19.15 -6.19 -2.73
CA PRO A 11 -19.86 -5.83 -3.96
C PRO A 11 -20.54 -4.45 -3.90
N LEU A 12 -20.69 -3.86 -2.71
CA LEU A 12 -21.32 -2.55 -2.56
C LEU A 12 -20.31 -1.43 -2.80
N LYS A 13 -20.67 -0.48 -3.66
CA LYS A 13 -19.89 0.74 -3.88
C LYS A 13 -19.92 1.66 -2.64
N THR A 14 -18.88 2.47 -2.48
CA THR A 14 -18.85 3.52 -1.46
C THR A 14 -19.59 4.79 -1.90
N ASP A 15 -20.12 5.55 -0.94
CA ASP A 15 -20.64 6.90 -1.17
C ASP A 15 -19.51 7.92 -1.26
N LYS A 16 -19.48 8.70 -2.34
CA LYS A 16 -18.43 9.70 -2.60
C LYS A 16 -18.71 11.01 -1.85
N ARG A 17 -18.22 11.11 -0.61
CA ARG A 17 -18.42 12.30 0.25
C ARG A 17 -17.34 13.38 0.10
N GLY A 18 -16.32 13.16 -0.73
CA GLY A 18 -15.22 14.12 -0.91
C GLY A 18 -14.32 14.28 0.32
N ILE A 19 -14.30 13.28 1.21
CA ILE A 19 -13.49 13.27 2.43
C ILE A 19 -12.27 12.37 2.27
N GLY A 20 -11.19 12.70 2.97
CA GLY A 20 -9.95 11.92 3.02
C GLY A 20 -8.71 12.82 2.96
N ASP A 21 -7.60 12.31 3.49
CA ASP A 21 -6.32 12.99 3.48
C ASP A 21 -5.41 12.39 2.40
N LEU A 22 -4.60 13.24 1.75
CA LEU A 22 -3.63 12.84 0.73
C LEU A 22 -2.21 13.06 1.25
N ASN A 23 -1.29 12.17 0.92
CA ASN A 23 0.13 12.27 1.29
C ASN A 23 0.34 12.40 2.81
N VAL A 24 -0.42 11.64 3.60
CA VAL A 24 -0.20 11.50 5.04
C VAL A 24 0.35 10.11 5.35
N ALA A 25 1.09 9.99 6.46
CA ALA A 25 1.55 8.69 6.91
C ALA A 25 0.36 7.86 7.44
N VAL A 26 0.31 6.58 7.08
CA VAL A 26 -0.76 5.65 7.49
C VAL A 26 -0.16 4.38 8.09
N THR A 27 -0.82 3.81 9.10
CA THR A 27 -0.33 2.63 9.80
C THR A 27 -1.37 1.52 9.74
N PHE A 28 -1.00 0.37 9.18
CA PHE A 28 -1.80 -0.84 9.13
C PHE A 28 -0.91 -2.07 8.98
N GLY A 29 -1.39 -3.25 9.36
CA GLY A 29 -0.59 -4.48 9.31
C GLY A 29 0.70 -4.42 10.14
N GLY A 30 0.73 -3.57 11.17
CA GLY A 30 1.93 -3.34 12.00
C GLY A 30 3.03 -2.47 11.36
N VAL A 31 2.81 -1.95 10.15
CA VAL A 31 3.79 -1.15 9.40
C VAL A 31 3.23 0.26 9.18
N THR A 32 4.11 1.27 9.24
CA THR A 32 3.75 2.65 8.86
C THR A 32 4.29 2.94 7.47
N PHE A 33 3.40 3.35 6.56
CA PHE A 33 3.73 3.78 5.20
C PHE A 33 3.82 5.30 5.20
N ARG A 34 4.91 5.84 4.66
CA ARG A 34 5.12 7.28 4.54
C ARG A 34 5.20 7.70 3.07
N PRO A 35 4.68 8.89 2.71
CA PRO A 35 4.84 9.42 1.37
C PRO A 35 6.32 9.48 0.96
N GLY A 36 6.62 9.00 -0.25
CA GLY A 36 7.98 8.96 -0.81
C GLY A 36 8.74 7.65 -0.57
N GLU A 37 8.23 6.75 0.29
CA GLU A 37 8.81 5.41 0.47
C GLU A 37 8.46 4.48 -0.69
N PHE A 38 9.23 3.40 -0.81
CA PHE A 38 9.07 2.37 -1.83
C PHE A 38 8.36 1.14 -1.25
N VAL A 39 7.38 0.62 -1.98
CA VAL A 39 6.63 -0.59 -1.60
C VAL A 39 6.96 -1.72 -2.57
N TYR A 40 7.23 -2.90 -2.02
CA TYR A 40 7.48 -4.12 -2.77
C TYR A 40 6.50 -5.19 -2.30
N ALA A 41 5.89 -5.91 -3.25
CA ALA A 41 4.86 -6.90 -2.95
C ALA A 41 4.97 -8.11 -3.88
N ASP A 42 4.82 -9.29 -3.32
CA ASP A 42 4.71 -10.57 -4.02
C ASP A 42 3.72 -11.51 -3.29
N ASN A 43 3.75 -12.80 -3.60
CA ASN A 43 2.89 -13.80 -2.95
C ASN A 43 3.32 -14.15 -1.51
N ASN A 44 4.52 -13.75 -1.09
CA ASN A 44 5.03 -13.98 0.26
C ASN A 44 4.60 -12.85 1.20
N GLY A 45 4.56 -11.61 0.70
CA GLY A 45 4.10 -10.48 1.49
C GLY A 45 4.41 -9.11 0.89
N ILE A 46 4.33 -8.09 1.75
CA ILE A 46 4.54 -6.69 1.41
C ILE A 46 5.59 -6.10 2.35
N ILE A 47 6.58 -5.39 1.79
CA ILE A 47 7.60 -4.66 2.54
C ILE A 47 7.68 -3.21 2.09
N VAL A 48 8.21 -2.36 2.97
CA VAL A 48 8.39 -0.93 2.74
C VAL A 48 9.85 -0.56 2.98
N SER A 49 10.39 0.33 2.16
CA SER A 49 11.76 0.84 2.31
C SER A 49 11.82 2.36 2.11
N PRO A 50 12.56 3.11 2.95
CA PRO A 50 12.80 4.53 2.74
C PRO A 50 13.58 4.86 1.45
N GLN A 51 14.24 3.86 0.86
CA GLN A 51 15.06 4.00 -0.35
C GLN A 51 14.79 2.84 -1.31
N ALA A 52 15.02 3.05 -2.61
CA ALA A 52 14.84 2.00 -3.60
C ALA A 52 15.84 0.85 -3.36
N LEU A 53 15.32 -0.36 -3.18
CA LEU A 53 16.10 -1.59 -3.07
C LEU A 53 16.55 -2.09 -4.44
N LYS A 54 17.73 -2.71 -4.47
CA LYS A 54 18.28 -3.38 -5.65
C LYS A 54 18.07 -4.88 -5.52
N MET A 55 17.90 -5.54 -6.66
CA MET A 55 17.94 -7.00 -6.69
C MET A 55 19.36 -7.47 -6.32
N PRO A 56 19.48 -8.55 -5.53
CA PRO A 56 20.77 -9.20 -5.33
C PRO A 56 21.31 -9.72 -6.66
N GLU A 57 22.63 -9.83 -6.75
CA GLU A 57 23.33 -10.49 -7.87
C GLU A 57 23.05 -11.99 -7.92
#